data_AF-A0A3G6TIN6-F1
#
_entry.id   AF-A0A3G6TIN6-F1
#
_cell.length_a   1.000
_cell.length_b   1.000
_cell.length_c   1.000
_cell.angle_alpha   90.00
_cell.angle_beta   90.00
_cell.angle_gamma   90.00
#
_symmetry.space_group_name_H-M   'P 1'
#
loop_
_entity.id
_entity.type
_entity.pdbx_description
1 polymer ?
#
loop_
_entity_poly.entity_id
_entity_poly.type
_entity_poly.pdbx_seq_one_letter_code
_entity_poly.pdbx_strand_id
1 'polypeptide(L)'
;MRKNTIKAFILCVILLSIPIFALGLTDSAFQQIYPSDNILSYSINSFKYFLFWVLPYWWILIVVGAAVLTLLYVVFIKVRNHFFNKN
;
A
#
# COMPACT_ATOMS: atom_id res chain seq x y z
N MET A 1 3.47 18.22 14.94
CA MET A 1 2.83 16.89 14.95
C MET A 1 2.17 16.53 13.62
N ARG A 2 1.28 17.37 13.05
CA ARG A 2 0.57 17.11 11.77
C ARG A 2 1.48 16.71 10.59
N LYS A 3 2.65 17.36 10.44
CA LYS A 3 3.65 17.03 9.40
C LYS A 3 4.23 15.61 9.54
N ASN A 4 4.42 15.10 10.77
CA ASN A 4 4.94 13.74 10.98
C ASN A 4 3.87 12.68 10.72
N THR A 5 2.61 12.97 11.08
CA THR A 5 1.48 12.08 10.81
C THR A 5 1.20 11.96 9.31
N ILE A 6 1.28 13.07 8.56
CA ILE A 6 1.13 13.04 7.09
C ILE A 6 2.26 12.23 6.44
N LYS A 7 3.51 12.40 6.90
CA LYS A 7 4.63 11.57 6.43
C LYS A 7 4.42 10.08 6.71
N ALA A 8 3.94 9.73 7.91
CA ALA A 8 3.61 8.35 8.27
C ALA A 8 2.49 7.79 7.38
N PHE A 9 1.46 8.58 7.10
CA PHE A 9 0.38 8.19 6.20
C PHE A 9 0.87 7.90 4.77
N ILE A 10 1.67 8.80 4.20
CA ILE A 10 2.25 8.59 2.86
C ILE A 10 3.12 7.32 2.85
N LEU A 11 3.91 7.09 3.90
CA LEU A 11 4.70 5.88 4.03
C LEU A 11 3.82 4.61 4.09
N CYS A 12 2.72 4.64 4.83
CA CYS A 12 1.75 3.54 4.87
C CYS A 12 1.08 3.28 3.51
N VAL A 13 0.75 4.33 2.75
CA VAL A 13 0.22 4.20 1.38
C VAL A 13 1.23 3.48 0.48
N ILE A 14 2.50 3.91 0.50
CA ILE A 14 3.57 3.28 -0.29
C ILE A 14 3.78 1.83 0.14
N LEU A 15 3.82 1.56 1.45
CA LEU A 15 3.97 0.20 1.99
C LEU A 15 2.83 -0.73 1.59
N LEU A 16 1.58 -0.26 1.63
CA LEU A 16 0.41 -1.05 1.24
C LEU A 16 0.31 -1.27 -0.27
N SER A 17 0.94 -0.40 -1.06
CA SER A 17 0.98 -0.55 -2.52
C SER A 17 1.75 -1.81 -2.96
N ILE A 18 2.75 -2.24 -2.18
CA ILE A 18 3.59 -3.42 -2.50
C ILE A 18 2.80 -4.74 -2.42
N PRO A 19 2.12 -5.10 -1.31
CA PRO A 19 1.33 -6.33 -1.26
C PRO A 19 0.14 -6.28 -2.21
N ILE A 20 -0.47 -5.11 -2.43
CA ILE A 20 -1.57 -4.96 -3.38
C ILE A 20 -1.10 -5.14 -4.83
N PHE A 21 0.13 -4.70 -5.16
CA PHE A 21 0.76 -5.03 -6.43
C PHE A 21 0.86 -6.54 -6.61
N ALA A 22 1.41 -7.25 -5.63
CA ALA A 22 1.57 -8.71 -5.68
C ALA A 22 0.22 -9.44 -5.83
N LEU A 23 -0.80 -9.02 -5.07
CA LEU A 23 -2.16 -9.57 -5.18
C LEU A 23 -2.75 -9.29 -6.57
N GLY A 24 -2.53 -8.10 -7.12
CA GLY A 24 -2.98 -7.75 -8.46
C GLY A 24 -2.41 -8.66 -9.55
N LEU A 25 -1.18 -9.16 -9.41
CA LEU A 25 -0.60 -10.10 -10.38
C LEU A 25 -1.23 -11.49 -10.34
N THR A 26 -1.90 -11.84 -9.23
CA THR A 26 -2.67 -13.10 -9.12
C THR A 26 -4.10 -12.97 -9.67
N ASP A 27 -4.51 -11.77 -10.06
CA ASP A 27 -5.83 -11.54 -10.63
C ASP A 27 -5.98 -12.22 -11.99
N SER A 28 -7.11 -12.91 -12.17
CA SER A 28 -7.52 -13.50 -13.44
C SER A 28 -7.54 -12.49 -14.59
N ALA A 29 -7.91 -11.23 -14.33
CA ALA A 29 -7.91 -10.19 -15.36
C ALA A 29 -6.51 -9.87 -15.87
N PHE A 30 -5.49 -9.91 -15.02
CA PHE A 30 -4.10 -9.74 -15.43
C PHE A 30 -3.64 -10.90 -16.34
N GLN A 31 -3.91 -12.13 -15.92
CA GLN A 31 -3.56 -13.36 -16.67
C GLN A 31 -4.22 -13.41 -18.05
N GLN A 32 -5.44 -12.89 -18.19
CA GLN A 32 -6.20 -12.90 -19.45
C GLN A 32 -5.84 -11.75 -20.40
N ILE A 33 -5.64 -10.54 -19.87
CA ILE A 33 -5.45 -9.33 -20.70
C ILE A 33 -3.97 -9.13 -21.06
N TYR A 34 -3.06 -9.61 -20.20
CA TYR A 34 -1.62 -9.43 -20.36
C TYR A 34 -0.81 -10.74 -20.34
N PRO A 35 -1.16 -11.74 -21.17
CA PRO A 35 -0.33 -12.94 -21.30
C PRO A 35 1.03 -12.55 -21.89
N SER A 36 2.11 -13.08 -21.31
CA SER A 36 3.46 -12.79 -21.80
C SER A 36 4.45 -13.88 -21.37
N ASP A 37 5.06 -14.55 -22.34
CA ASP A 37 6.09 -15.56 -22.11
C ASP A 37 7.48 -14.95 -21.88
N ASN A 38 7.66 -13.69 -22.27
CA ASN A 38 8.91 -12.96 -22.07
C ASN A 38 8.87 -12.16 -20.76
N ILE A 39 9.90 -12.34 -19.92
CA ILE A 39 10.00 -11.73 -18.59
C ILE A 39 10.05 -10.19 -18.63
N LEU A 40 10.65 -9.61 -19.67
CA LEU A 40 10.70 -8.15 -19.84
C LEU A 40 9.32 -7.59 -20.15
N SER A 41 8.61 -8.20 -21.10
CA SER A 41 7.24 -7.82 -21.45
C SER A 41 6.28 -8.05 -20.28
N TYR A 42 6.45 -9.15 -19.54
CA TYR A 42 5.68 -9.45 -18.34
C TYR A 42 5.84 -8.37 -17.27
N SER A 43 7.07 -7.90 -17.04
CA SER A 43 7.35 -6.83 -16.08
C SER A 43 6.71 -5.50 -16.47
N ILE A 44 6.79 -5.13 -17.75
CA ILE A 44 6.15 -3.90 -18.28
C ILE A 44 4.63 -3.99 -18.15
N ASN A 45 4.05 -5.13 -18.52
CA ASN A 45 2.61 -5.35 -18.46
C ASN A 45 2.11 -5.39 -17.01
N SER A 46 2.86 -6.02 -16.09
CA SER A 46 2.59 -6.02 -14.66
C SER A 46 2.49 -4.61 -14.11
N PHE A 47 3.43 -3.74 -14.49
CA PHE A 47 3.44 -2.34 -14.06
C PHE A 47 2.27 -1.55 -14.67
N LYS A 48 1.95 -1.75 -15.95
CA LYS A 48 0.78 -1.14 -16.59
C LYS A 48 -0.52 -1.57 -15.90
N TYR A 49 -0.72 -2.86 -15.68
CA TYR A 49 -1.90 -3.38 -15.00
C TYR A 49 -2.05 -2.79 -13.61
N PHE A 50 -0.95 -2.69 -12.86
CA PHE A 50 -0.99 -2.07 -11.55
C PHE A 50 -1.41 -0.60 -11.59
N LEU A 51 -0.79 0.20 -12.46
CA LEU A 51 -1.07 1.63 -12.55
C LEU A 51 -2.49 1.94 -13.03
N PHE A 52 -2.96 1.21 -14.04
CA PHE A 52 -4.21 1.55 -14.72
C PHE A 52 -5.42 0.76 -14.22
N TRP A 53 -5.20 -0.37 -13.54
CA TRP A 53 -6.29 -1.23 -13.07
C TRP A 53 -6.29 -1.36 -11.56
N VAL A 54 -5.22 -1.91 -10.97
CA VAL A 54 -5.19 -2.25 -9.55
C VAL A 54 -5.25 -1.00 -8.68
N LEU A 55 -4.45 0.03 -8.97
CA LEU A 55 -4.46 1.28 -8.21
C LEU A 55 -5.84 1.95 -8.24
N PRO A 56 -6.47 2.22 -9.40
CA PRO A 56 -7.81 2.82 -9.47
C PRO A 56 -8.94 1.94 -8.94
N TYR A 57 -8.77 0.61 -8.89
CA TYR A 57 -9.81 -0.28 -8.37
C TYR A 57 -9.67 -0.50 -6.85
N TRP A 58 -8.44 -0.56 -6.33
CA TRP A 58 -8.13 -0.85 -4.92
C TRP A 58 -7.72 0.39 -4.11
N TRP A 59 -7.75 1.60 -4.68
CA TRP A 59 -7.32 2.83 -3.97
C TRP A 59 -8.02 3.03 -2.63
N ILE A 60 -9.31 2.68 -2.51
CA ILE A 60 -10.05 2.80 -1.26
C ILE A 60 -9.41 1.91 -0.18
N LEU A 61 -9.08 0.67 -0.51
CA LEU A 61 -8.43 -0.24 0.43
C LEU A 61 -7.04 0.26 0.82
N ILE A 62 -6.27 0.81 -0.13
CA ILE A 62 -4.95 1.41 0.14
C ILE A 62 -5.09 2.60 1.10
N VAL A 63 -6.01 3.53 0.81
CA VAL A 63 -6.18 4.77 1.57
C VAL A 63 -6.76 4.49 2.96
N VAL A 64 -7.80 3.67 3.05
CA VAL A 64 -8.43 3.31 4.33
C VAL A 64 -7.47 2.47 5.17
N GLY A 65 -6.81 1.49 4.58
CA GLY A 65 -5.79 0.69 5.26
C GLY A 65 -4.64 1.57 5.79
N ALA A 66 -4.16 2.52 4.98
CA ALA A 66 -3.11 3.45 5.40
C ALA A 66 -3.59 4.36 6.53
N ALA A 67 -4.84 4.82 6.51
CA ALA A 67 -5.41 5.63 7.57
C ALA A 67 -5.47 4.85 8.90
N VAL A 68 -5.93 3.60 8.86
CA VAL A 68 -5.97 2.71 10.04
C VAL A 68 -4.57 2.47 10.59
N LEU A 69 -3.60 2.11 9.75
CA LEU A 69 -2.20 1.90 10.18
C LEU A 69 -1.59 3.17 10.78
N THR A 70 -1.87 4.33 10.19
CA THR A 70 -1.38 5.61 10.72
C THR A 70 -1.99 5.91 12.08
N LEU A 71 -3.28 5.64 12.28
CA LEU A 71 -3.93 5.79 13.58
C LEU A 71 -3.32 4.86 14.62
N LEU A 72 -3.11 3.59 14.28
CA LEU A 72 -2.45 2.62 15.17
C LEU A 72 -1.04 3.08 15.56
N TYR A 73 -0.26 3.58 14.60
CA TYR A 73 1.07 4.14 14.85
C TYR A 73 1.04 5.32 15.82
N VAL A 74 0.09 6.25 15.64
CA VAL A 74 -0.06 7.41 16.53
C VAL A 74 -0.48 6.98 17.93
N VAL A 75 -1.43 6.05 18.05
CA VAL A 75 -1.85 5.50 19.35
C VAL A 75 -0.69 4.80 20.04
N PHE A 76 0.08 3.99 19.32
CA PHE A 76 1.25 3.28 19.84
C PHE A 76 2.29 4.26 20.40
N ILE A 77 2.63 5.33 19.66
CA ILE A 77 3.55 6.37 20.16
C ILE A 77 3.02 7.01 21.44
N LYS A 78 1.72 7.32 21.48
CA LYS A 78 1.10 7.95 22.65
C LYS A 78 1.16 7.05 23.88
N VAL A 79 0.83 5.76 23.73
CA VAL A 79 0.90 4.77 24.81
C VAL A 79 2.33 4.59 25.29
N ARG A 80 3.28 4.42 24.36
CA ARG A 80 4.71 4.30 24.67
C ARG A 80 5.19 5.51 25.47
N ASN A 81 4.95 6.72 24.98
CA ASN A 81 5.40 7.93 25.66
C ASN A 81 4.76 8.09 27.04
N HIS A 82 3.50 7.69 27.22
CA HIS A 82 2.87 7.68 28.55
C HIS A 82 3.57 6.70 29.50
N PHE A 83 3.96 5.51 29.05
CA PHE A 83 4.66 4.54 29.89
C PHE A 83 6.09 5.01 30.26
N PHE A 84 6.84 5.55 29.29
CA PHE A 84 8.23 5.98 29.52
C PHE A 84 8.35 7.29 30.28
N ASN A 85 7.35 8.18 30.25
CA ASN A 85 7.38 9.45 30.99
C ASN A 85 6.86 9.30 32.44
N LYS A 86 6.48 8.08 32.85
CA LYS A 86 6.00 7.77 34.21
C LYS A 86 7.08 7.10 35.08
N ASN A 87 8.21 6.73 34.49
CA ASN A 87 9.44 6.31 35.17
C ASN A 87 10.45 7.47 35.14
#